data_AF-A0A158QE56-F1
#
_entry.id   AF-A0A158QE56-F1
#
_cell.length_a   1.000
_cell.length_b   1.000
_cell.length_c   1.000
_cell.angle_alpha   90.00
_cell.angle_beta   90.00
_cell.angle_gamma   90.00
#
_symmetry.space_group_name_H-M   'P 1'
#
loop_
_entity.id
_entity.type
_entity.pdbx_description
1 polymer ?
#
loop_
_entity_poly.entity_id
_entity_poly.type
_entity_poly.pdbx_seq_one_letter_code
_entity_poly.pdbx_strand_id
1 'polypeptide(L)'
;MDGDRSVPEWRGIIPNSFAHIFENIAKADHKFAFLVHVSYLEVYNEEVRDLLTEDKKTKLEYRERPDHGVYVDDLTDIIVHSPEEMEEILNLGSRNRSTASTNTNDHSSRSHAIFSIMVECLEFLGDGTVENRVVSQGKLHLGSERQAKTRTEGQPLRESSKINLSLSTLGNVIFALANGKSTHMPYRNSILTRLLQDSLGGNSKTVMVTNISPADYNYEESLNTLCYASRAKLIKNMSKTNEDPKDALIHGFQDAGFGKLWT
;
A
#
# COMPACT_ATOMS: atom_id res chain seq x y z
N MET A 1 6.44 0.71 -11.38
CA MET A 1 5.47 -0.11 -10.64
C MET A 1 4.70 -1.04 -11.57
N ASP A 2 3.99 -0.53 -12.58
CA ASP A 2 3.19 -1.35 -13.51
C ASP A 2 4.01 -2.07 -14.61
N GLY A 3 4.95 -1.37 -15.25
CA GLY A 3 5.70 -1.89 -16.40
C GLY A 3 4.85 -1.99 -17.67
N ASP A 4 5.36 -2.68 -18.69
CA ASP A 4 4.59 -3.09 -19.86
C ASP A 4 4.10 -4.52 -19.67
N ARG A 5 2.77 -4.71 -19.66
CA ARG A 5 2.15 -6.00 -19.38
C ARG A 5 2.13 -6.94 -20.58
N SER A 6 2.23 -6.38 -21.79
CA SER A 6 2.20 -7.14 -23.04
C SER A 6 3.48 -7.94 -23.28
N VAL A 7 4.59 -7.48 -22.68
CA VAL A 7 5.91 -8.12 -22.77
C VAL A 7 6.26 -8.73 -21.42
N PRO A 8 6.36 -10.07 -21.28
CA PRO A 8 6.63 -10.74 -20.00
C PRO A 8 7.84 -10.20 -19.25
N GLU A 9 8.92 -9.86 -19.97
CA GLU A 9 10.17 -9.35 -19.41
C GLU A 9 10.05 -7.93 -18.84
N TRP A 10 9.06 -7.16 -19.30
CA TRP A 10 8.88 -5.75 -18.93
C TRP A 10 7.76 -5.54 -17.92
N ARG A 11 7.14 -6.63 -17.46
CA ARG A 11 6.14 -6.60 -16.39
C ARG A 11 6.74 -5.99 -15.13
N GLY A 12 6.01 -5.05 -14.55
CA GLY A 12 6.43 -4.40 -13.32
C GLY A 12 6.22 -5.26 -12.08
N ILE A 13 6.58 -4.69 -10.93
CA ILE A 13 6.48 -5.39 -9.63
C ILE A 13 5.04 -5.75 -9.27
N ILE A 14 4.05 -4.93 -9.68
CA ILE A 14 2.64 -5.17 -9.36
C ILE A 14 2.14 -6.46 -10.01
N PRO A 15 2.12 -6.60 -11.36
CA PRO A 15 1.64 -7.83 -12.00
C PRO A 15 2.50 -9.06 -11.65
N ASN A 16 3.81 -8.88 -11.46
CA ASN A 16 4.66 -10.00 -11.02
C ASN A 16 4.34 -10.45 -9.58
N SER A 17 3.99 -9.53 -8.68
CA SER A 17 3.58 -9.88 -7.31
C SER A 17 2.26 -10.65 -7.29
N PHE A 18 1.33 -10.30 -8.18
CA PHE A 18 0.03 -10.98 -8.30
C PHE A 18 0.23 -12.44 -8.70
N ALA A 19 0.98 -12.68 -9.77
CA ALA A 19 1.32 -14.02 -10.22
C ALA A 19 2.07 -14.80 -9.13
N HIS A 20 3.04 -14.17 -8.46
CA HIS A 20 3.82 -14.80 -7.40
C HIS A 20 2.95 -15.26 -6.22
N ILE A 21 2.02 -14.42 -5.75
CA ILE A 21 1.13 -14.77 -4.62
C ILE A 21 0.30 -16.00 -4.97
N PHE A 22 -0.39 -15.98 -6.11
CA PHE A 22 -1.27 -17.08 -6.52
C PHE A 22 -0.51 -18.35 -6.91
N GLU A 23 0.69 -18.24 -7.47
CA GLU A 23 1.55 -19.40 -7.74
C GLU A 23 2.00 -20.10 -6.44
N ASN A 24 2.28 -19.33 -5.38
CA ASN A 24 2.63 -19.92 -4.08
C ASN A 24 1.41 -20.52 -3.38
N ILE A 25 0.24 -19.88 -3.46
CA ILE A 25 -1.01 -20.43 -2.94
C ILE A 25 -1.32 -21.77 -3.64
N ALA A 26 -1.18 -21.84 -4.96
CA ALA A 26 -1.44 -23.07 -5.73
C ALA A 26 -0.44 -24.20 -5.44
N LYS A 27 0.76 -23.89 -4.92
CA LYS A 27 1.79 -24.86 -4.53
C LYS A 27 1.74 -25.22 -3.04
N ALA A 28 0.88 -24.57 -2.26
CA ALA A 28 0.79 -24.81 -0.83
C ALA A 28 0.18 -26.19 -0.53
N ASP A 29 0.51 -26.73 0.63
CA ASP A 29 -0.05 -27.99 1.14
C ASP A 29 -1.51 -27.78 1.53
N HIS A 30 -2.35 -28.82 1.40
CA HIS A 30 -3.78 -28.83 1.72
C HIS A 30 -4.10 -28.53 3.19
N LYS A 31 -3.09 -28.53 4.06
CA LYS A 31 -3.21 -28.06 5.45
C LYS A 31 -3.28 -26.54 5.58
N PHE A 32 -3.13 -25.78 4.50
CA PHE A 32 -3.27 -24.33 4.50
C PHE A 32 -4.49 -23.92 3.68
N ALA A 33 -5.31 -23.03 4.23
CA ALA A 33 -6.34 -22.32 3.49
C ALA A 33 -5.98 -20.84 3.38
N PHE A 34 -6.16 -20.27 2.19
CA PHE A 34 -5.81 -18.87 1.93
C PHE A 34 -7.04 -18.06 1.57
N LEU A 35 -7.04 -16.81 2.01
CA LEU A 35 -8.02 -15.80 1.62
C LEU A 35 -7.27 -14.53 1.22
N VAL A 36 -7.50 -14.05 0.01
CA VAL A 36 -6.81 -12.89 -0.55
C VAL A 36 -7.81 -11.77 -0.76
N HIS A 37 -7.45 -10.60 -0.25
CA HIS A 37 -8.26 -9.40 -0.31
C HIS A 37 -7.45 -8.24 -0.86
N VAL A 38 -8.11 -7.34 -1.57
CA VAL A 38 -7.48 -6.15 -2.12
C VAL A 38 -8.27 -4.90 -1.79
N SER A 39 -7.53 -3.84 -1.48
CA SER A 39 -8.07 -2.49 -1.33
C SER A 39 -7.20 -1.50 -2.08
N TYR A 40 -7.80 -0.43 -2.60
CA TYR A 40 -7.08 0.57 -3.37
C TYR A 40 -7.56 1.97 -3.01
N LEU A 41 -6.65 2.78 -2.47
CA LEU A 41 -6.96 4.14 -2.05
C LEU A 41 -6.03 5.17 -2.69
N GLU A 42 -6.50 6.40 -2.75
CA GLU A 42 -5.66 7.57 -3.00
C GLU A 42 -5.66 8.53 -1.81
N VAL A 43 -4.50 9.12 -1.53
CA VAL A 43 -4.34 10.26 -0.65
C VAL A 43 -4.09 11.48 -1.53
N TYR A 44 -5.03 12.42 -1.53
CA TYR A 44 -4.93 13.68 -2.25
C TYR A 44 -5.33 14.84 -1.35
N ASN A 45 -4.51 15.90 -1.30
CA ASN A 45 -4.78 17.08 -0.48
C ASN A 45 -5.08 16.77 1.01
N GLU A 46 -4.40 15.76 1.56
CA GLU A 46 -4.65 15.23 2.92
C GLU A 46 -6.09 14.74 3.13
N GLU A 47 -6.70 14.17 2.10
CA GLU A 47 -7.96 13.43 2.14
C GLU A 47 -7.75 12.02 1.59
N VAL A 48 -8.38 11.02 2.21
CA VAL A 48 -8.39 9.63 1.74
C VAL A 48 -9.63 9.41 0.89
N ARG A 49 -9.45 8.78 -0.28
CA ARG A 49 -10.53 8.36 -1.15
C ARG A 49 -10.34 6.92 -1.55
N ASP A 50 -11.45 6.21 -1.62
CA ASP A 50 -11.50 4.86 -2.15
C ASP A 50 -11.56 4.90 -3.68
N LEU A 51 -10.68 4.14 -4.32
CA LEU A 51 -10.60 4.04 -5.78
C LEU A 51 -11.48 2.91 -6.33
N LEU A 52 -12.04 2.04 -5.49
CA LEU A 52 -12.81 0.87 -5.88
C LEU A 52 -14.33 1.11 -5.83
N THR A 53 -14.78 2.18 -5.19
CA THR A 53 -16.20 2.55 -5.12
C THR A 53 -16.65 3.46 -6.28
N GLU A 54 -17.93 3.40 -6.61
CA GLU A 54 -18.57 4.34 -7.53
C GLU A 54 -18.78 5.73 -6.88
N ASP A 55 -18.95 5.77 -5.55
CA ASP A 55 -19.17 7.01 -4.82
C ASP A 55 -17.86 7.73 -4.46
N LYS A 56 -17.33 8.42 -5.47
CA LYS A 56 -16.06 9.17 -5.39
C LYS A 56 -16.08 10.39 -4.46
N LYS A 57 -17.23 10.74 -3.87
CA LYS A 57 -17.37 11.94 -3.02
C LYS A 57 -17.24 11.65 -1.54
N THR A 58 -17.37 10.39 -1.14
CA THR A 58 -17.27 10.00 0.26
C THR A 58 -15.81 10.07 0.70
N LYS A 59 -15.54 10.96 1.65
CA LYS A 59 -14.22 11.09 2.29
C LYS A 59 -14.13 10.03 3.37
N LEU A 60 -13.05 9.25 3.34
CA LEU A 60 -12.81 8.24 4.36
C LEU A 60 -11.96 8.82 5.49
N GLU A 61 -12.27 8.40 6.71
CA GLU A 61 -11.47 8.72 7.90
C GLU A 61 -10.51 7.57 8.21
N TYR A 62 -9.31 7.90 8.70
CA TYR A 62 -8.40 6.89 9.23
C TYR A 62 -8.51 6.81 10.74
N ARG A 63 -8.38 5.60 11.28
CA ARG A 63 -8.39 5.30 12.72
C ARG A 63 -7.13 4.54 13.10
N GLU A 64 -6.79 4.55 14.38
CA GLU A 64 -5.63 3.86 14.92
C GLU A 64 -6.12 2.92 16.02
N ARG A 65 -5.81 1.62 15.91
CA ARG A 65 -6.01 0.65 16.99
C ARG A 65 -4.67 0.12 17.47
N PRO A 66 -4.51 -0.18 18.78
CA PRO A 66 -3.25 -0.69 19.32
C PRO A 66 -2.80 -2.04 18.77
N ASP A 67 -3.74 -2.88 18.32
CA ASP A 67 -3.53 -4.24 17.79
C ASP A 67 -3.27 -4.24 16.27
N HIS A 68 -4.07 -3.49 15.51
CA HIS A 68 -4.07 -3.49 14.05
C HIS A 68 -3.29 -2.32 13.42
N GLY A 69 -2.85 -1.35 14.23
CA GLY A 69 -2.19 -0.14 13.74
C GLY A 69 -3.16 0.84 13.08
N VAL A 70 -2.67 1.58 12.09
CA VAL A 70 -3.47 2.60 11.37
C VAL A 70 -4.24 1.94 10.22
N TYR A 71 -5.56 2.14 10.19
CA TYR A 71 -6.45 1.65 9.13
C TYR A 71 -7.43 2.74 8.68
N VAL A 72 -8.07 2.53 7.54
CA VAL A 72 -9.08 3.43 6.98
C VAL A 72 -10.45 2.82 7.20
N ASP A 73 -11.34 3.58 7.81
CA ASP A 73 -12.72 3.16 8.09
C ASP A 73 -13.52 3.15 6.79
N ASP A 74 -14.42 2.17 6.65
CA ASP A 74 -15.28 1.98 5.46
C ASP A 74 -14.53 1.90 4.12
N LEU A 75 -13.24 1.52 4.12
CA LEU A 75 -12.50 1.25 2.90
C LEU A 75 -13.00 -0.05 2.26
N THR A 76 -13.34 0.00 0.97
CA THR A 76 -13.77 -1.17 0.23
C THR A 76 -12.64 -2.20 0.18
N ASP A 77 -12.98 -3.41 0.61
CA ASP A 77 -12.10 -4.56 0.62
C ASP A 77 -12.76 -5.69 -0.18
N ILE A 78 -12.10 -6.10 -1.27
CA ILE A 78 -12.66 -7.03 -2.26
C ILE A 78 -11.89 -8.34 -2.20
N ILE A 79 -12.61 -9.44 -2.01
CA ILE A 79 -12.07 -10.80 -2.10
C ILE A 79 -11.74 -11.12 -3.55
N VAL A 80 -10.56 -11.66 -3.77
CA VAL A 80 -10.07 -12.07 -5.08
C VAL A 80 -9.66 -13.53 -5.10
N HIS A 81 -9.97 -14.19 -6.21
CA HIS A 81 -9.69 -15.60 -6.42
C HIS A 81 -8.67 -15.83 -7.54
N SER A 82 -8.29 -14.81 -8.30
CA SER A 82 -7.36 -14.98 -9.39
C SER A 82 -6.46 -13.76 -9.59
N PRO A 83 -5.27 -13.94 -10.19
CA PRO A 83 -4.44 -12.81 -10.60
C PRO A 83 -5.17 -11.92 -11.62
N GLU A 84 -6.03 -12.49 -12.47
CA GLU A 84 -6.85 -11.75 -13.43
C GLU A 84 -7.85 -10.80 -12.72
N GLU A 85 -8.54 -11.27 -11.68
CA GLU A 85 -9.44 -10.42 -10.88
C GLU A 85 -8.71 -9.25 -10.21
N MET A 86 -7.50 -9.50 -9.69
CA MET A 86 -6.68 -8.40 -9.14
C MET A 86 -6.29 -7.37 -10.19
N GLU A 87 -6.00 -7.82 -11.42
CA GLU A 87 -5.73 -6.91 -12.53
C GLU A 87 -6.96 -6.07 -12.91
N GLU A 88 -8.15 -6.67 -12.94
CA GLU A 88 -9.40 -5.95 -13.21
C GLU A 88 -9.66 -4.87 -12.17
N ILE A 89 -9.48 -5.18 -10.88
CA ILE A 89 -9.64 -4.24 -9.77
C ILE A 89 -8.60 -3.12 -9.83
N LEU A 90 -7.34 -3.44 -10.11
CA LEU A 90 -6.29 -2.45 -10.30
C LEU A 90 -6.61 -1.52 -11.47
N ASN A 91 -7.11 -2.05 -12.59
CA ASN A 91 -7.50 -1.29 -13.76
C ASN A 91 -8.74 -0.41 -13.49
N LEU A 92 -9.70 -0.91 -12.71
CA LEU A 92 -10.85 -0.13 -12.24
C LEU A 92 -10.39 1.08 -11.41
N GLY A 93 -9.56 0.86 -10.38
CA GLY A 93 -9.08 1.96 -9.56
C GLY A 93 -8.19 2.95 -10.30
N SER A 94 -7.39 2.47 -11.27
CA SER A 94 -6.57 3.33 -12.13
C SER A 94 -7.41 4.21 -13.05
N ARG A 95 -8.52 3.68 -13.59
CA ARG A 95 -9.51 4.49 -14.33
C ARG A 95 -10.16 5.52 -13.42
N ASN A 96 -10.57 5.12 -12.22
CA ASN A 96 -11.18 6.04 -11.26
C ASN A 96 -10.25 7.18 -10.88
N ARG A 97 -8.98 6.89 -10.60
CA ARG A 97 -7.92 7.88 -10.37
C ARG A 97 -7.73 8.83 -11.57
N SER A 98 -7.75 8.30 -12.79
CA SER A 98 -7.58 9.10 -14.03
C SER A 98 -8.78 10.00 -14.33
N THR A 99 -10.01 9.53 -14.07
CA THR A 99 -11.22 10.35 -14.25
C THR A 99 -11.27 11.54 -13.28
N ALA A 100 -10.72 11.37 -12.06
CA ALA A 100 -10.56 12.47 -11.11
C ALA A 100 -9.58 13.53 -11.62
N SER A 101 -8.56 13.15 -12.41
CA SER A 101 -7.58 14.10 -12.96
C SER A 101 -8.04 14.86 -14.19
N THR A 102 -8.97 14.34 -14.99
CA THR A 102 -9.45 15.01 -16.21
C THR A 102 -10.31 16.25 -15.98
N ASN A 103 -10.84 16.47 -14.78
CA ASN A 103 -11.73 17.62 -14.51
C ASN A 103 -11.00 18.91 -14.09
N THR A 104 -9.76 18.86 -13.60
CA THR A 104 -8.99 20.06 -13.24
C THR A 104 -7.49 19.77 -13.11
N ASN A 105 -6.69 20.02 -14.16
CA ASN A 105 -5.21 19.91 -14.18
C ASN A 105 -4.60 18.54 -13.81
N ASP A 106 -3.33 18.36 -14.14
CA ASP A 106 -2.54 17.13 -14.01
C ASP A 106 -2.39 16.62 -12.56
N HIS A 107 -3.46 16.03 -12.02
CA HIS A 107 -3.67 15.61 -10.64
C HIS A 107 -3.03 14.25 -10.31
N SER A 108 -2.78 13.40 -11.32
CA SER A 108 -2.20 12.06 -11.14
C SER A 108 -0.77 12.10 -10.58
N SER A 109 -0.04 13.20 -10.84
CA SER A 109 1.31 13.45 -10.34
C SER A 109 1.35 14.07 -8.93
N ARG A 110 0.18 14.32 -8.33
CA ARG A 110 0.02 15.07 -7.06
C ARG A 110 -0.75 14.28 -6.00
N SER A 111 -1.24 13.09 -6.33
CA SER A 111 -1.85 12.14 -5.39
C SER A 111 -0.97 10.91 -5.18
N HIS A 112 -1.03 10.36 -3.97
CA HIS A 112 -0.37 9.09 -3.62
C HIS A 112 -1.39 7.97 -3.72
N ALA A 113 -1.12 6.94 -4.52
CA ALA A 113 -1.99 5.79 -4.61
C ALA A 113 -1.35 4.60 -3.88
N ILE A 114 -2.13 3.92 -3.06
CA ILE A 114 -1.69 2.75 -2.28
C ILE A 114 -2.62 1.60 -2.62
N PHE A 115 -2.12 0.66 -3.42
CA PHE A 115 -2.77 -0.63 -3.64
C PHE A 115 -2.31 -1.60 -2.54
N SER A 116 -3.24 -2.14 -1.78
CA SER A 116 -2.94 -3.05 -0.67
C SER A 116 -3.48 -4.44 -0.98
N ILE A 117 -2.64 -5.46 -0.80
CA ILE A 117 -3.03 -6.86 -0.87
C ILE A 117 -2.91 -7.43 0.54
N MET A 118 -3.98 -7.99 1.07
CA MET A 118 -3.99 -8.72 2.31
C MET A 118 -4.16 -10.20 2.01
N VAL A 119 -3.25 -11.02 2.56
CA VAL A 119 -3.30 -12.47 2.48
C VAL A 119 -3.50 -13.00 3.88
N GLU A 120 -4.64 -13.61 4.13
CA GLU A 120 -4.88 -14.41 5.32
C GLU A 120 -4.55 -15.87 5.03
N CYS A 121 -3.83 -16.51 5.94
CA CYS A 121 -3.49 -17.92 5.87
C CYS A 121 -3.94 -18.61 7.15
N LEU A 122 -4.77 -19.62 7.01
CA LEU A 122 -5.21 -20.51 8.06
C LEU A 122 -4.46 -21.84 7.94
N GLU A 123 -3.67 -22.19 8.95
CA GLU A 123 -3.02 -23.51 9.06
C GLU A 123 -3.86 -24.45 9.93
N PHE A 124 -4.11 -25.67 9.43
CA PHE A 124 -4.75 -26.75 10.16
C PHE A 124 -3.69 -27.62 10.86
N LEU A 125 -3.57 -27.50 12.18
CA LEU A 125 -2.62 -28.26 12.99
C LEU A 125 -3.24 -29.58 13.51
N GLY A 126 -3.51 -30.54 12.62
CA GLY A 126 -3.93 -31.88 13.01
C GLY A 126 -5.30 -31.99 13.72
N ASP A 127 -5.79 -33.23 13.82
CA ASP A 127 -6.99 -33.74 14.52
C ASP A 127 -8.36 -33.06 14.24
N GLY A 128 -8.41 -32.00 13.44
CA GLY A 128 -9.65 -31.39 12.97
C GLY A 128 -10.46 -30.66 14.06
N THR A 129 -9.91 -30.49 15.26
CA THR A 129 -10.54 -29.70 16.32
C THR A 129 -10.32 -28.20 16.05
N VAL A 130 -11.35 -27.39 16.38
CA VAL A 130 -11.36 -25.94 16.15
C VAL A 130 -10.25 -25.20 16.93
N GLU A 131 -9.70 -25.83 17.98
CA GLU A 131 -8.68 -25.27 18.88
C GLU A 131 -7.25 -25.29 18.32
N ASN A 132 -6.98 -26.00 17.21
CA ASN A 132 -5.64 -26.14 16.62
C ASN A 132 -5.54 -25.42 15.27
N ARG A 133 -5.83 -24.12 15.27
CA ARG A 133 -5.80 -23.26 14.09
C ARG A 133 -4.92 -22.05 14.34
N VAL A 134 -3.96 -21.82 13.45
CA VAL A 134 -3.15 -20.60 13.46
C VAL A 134 -3.55 -19.77 12.25
N VAL A 135 -3.99 -18.54 12.50
CA VAL A 135 -4.18 -17.56 11.43
C VAL A 135 -2.96 -16.65 11.41
N SER A 136 -2.39 -16.47 10.23
CA SER A 136 -1.40 -15.45 9.95
C SER A 136 -1.90 -14.49 8.88
N GLN A 137 -1.55 -13.21 9.02
CA GLN A 137 -1.92 -12.16 8.06
C GLN A 137 -0.68 -11.44 7.52
N GLY A 138 -0.59 -11.39 6.19
CA GLY A 138 0.42 -10.62 5.46
C GLY A 138 -0.22 -9.47 4.69
N LYS A 139 0.29 -8.23 4.87
CA LYS A 139 -0.16 -7.06 4.12
C LYS A 139 0.97 -6.51 3.25
N LEU A 140 0.71 -6.43 1.95
CA LEU A 140 1.63 -5.85 0.97
C LEU A 140 1.07 -4.51 0.49
N HIS A 141 1.83 -3.44 0.72
CA HIS A 141 1.53 -2.11 0.20
C HIS A 141 2.35 -1.81 -1.05
N LEU A 142 1.68 -1.54 -2.16
CA LEU A 142 2.27 -1.11 -3.42
C LEU A 142 1.92 0.37 -3.62
N GLY A 143 2.79 1.23 -3.09
CA GLY A 143 2.69 2.68 -3.23
C GLY A 143 3.56 3.20 -4.37
N SER A 144 3.10 4.26 -5.04
CA SER A 144 3.96 5.06 -5.93
C SER A 144 3.76 6.53 -5.61
N GLU A 145 4.83 7.20 -5.18
CA GLU A 145 4.88 8.65 -5.27
C GLU A 145 5.43 9.09 -6.64
N ARG A 146 4.99 10.26 -7.09
CA ARG A 146 5.66 11.02 -8.15
C ARG A 146 5.75 12.47 -7.68
N GLN A 147 6.92 13.10 -7.78
CA GLN A 147 7.02 14.56 -7.69
C GLN A 147 6.96 15.12 -9.11
N ALA A 148 6.05 16.06 -9.36
CA ALA A 148 6.04 16.82 -10.60
C ALA A 148 7.00 18.02 -10.51
N LYS A 149 7.77 18.26 -11.58
CA LYS A 149 8.41 19.57 -11.82
C LYS A 149 7.33 20.60 -12.12
N THR A 150 6.84 21.31 -11.11
CA THR A 150 5.92 22.42 -11.32
C THR A 150 6.66 23.64 -11.87
N ARG A 151 6.67 23.81 -13.19
CA ARG A 151 6.77 25.14 -13.82
C ARG A 151 5.35 25.66 -14.07
N THR A 152 4.69 26.12 -13.02
CA THR A 152 3.38 26.79 -13.17
C THR A 152 3.41 28.09 -12.41
N GLU A 153 3.76 29.16 -13.12
CA GLU A 153 3.35 30.51 -12.77
C GLU A 153 1.80 30.53 -12.74
N GLY A 154 1.20 30.83 -11.60
CA GLY A 154 -0.24 31.12 -11.50
C GLY A 154 -1.15 30.13 -10.74
N GLN A 155 -0.63 29.05 -10.13
CA GLN A 155 -1.47 28.26 -9.20
C GLN A 155 -1.57 28.92 -7.81
N PRO A 156 -2.72 28.84 -7.11
CA PRO A 156 -2.85 29.35 -5.76
C PRO A 156 -1.82 28.69 -4.82
N LEU A 157 -0.97 29.51 -4.20
CA LEU A 157 0.10 29.09 -3.25
C LEU A 157 -0.37 28.05 -2.21
N ARG A 158 -1.64 28.10 -1.79
CA ARG A 158 -2.21 27.20 -0.79
C ARG A 158 -2.30 25.73 -1.24
N GLU A 159 -2.50 25.47 -2.52
CA GLU A 159 -2.60 24.11 -3.07
C GLU A 159 -1.19 23.51 -3.30
N SER A 160 -0.26 24.33 -3.78
CA SER A 160 1.15 23.94 -3.95
C SER A 160 1.82 23.57 -2.62
N SER A 161 1.47 24.24 -1.51
CA SER A 161 2.00 23.92 -0.18
C SER A 161 1.49 22.60 0.40
N LYS A 162 0.27 22.16 0.05
CA LYS A 162 -0.33 20.93 0.61
C LYS A 162 0.09 19.67 -0.14
N ILE A 163 0.32 19.74 -1.44
CA ILE A 163 0.77 18.57 -2.23
C ILE A 163 2.15 18.09 -1.76
N ASN A 164 3.05 19.03 -1.50
CA ASN A 164 4.39 18.71 -1.01
C ASN A 164 4.44 18.39 0.49
N LEU A 165 3.33 18.55 1.24
CA LEU A 165 3.30 18.31 2.68
C LEU A 165 3.59 16.85 2.99
N SER A 166 2.93 15.93 2.29
CA SER A 166 3.08 14.48 2.47
C SER A 166 4.52 14.01 2.22
N LEU A 167 5.12 14.41 1.11
CA LEU A 167 6.50 14.03 0.75
C LEU A 167 7.55 14.73 1.61
N SER A 168 7.34 16.00 1.96
CA SER A 168 8.23 16.70 2.88
C SER A 168 8.17 16.08 4.28
N THR A 169 6.98 15.69 4.72
CA THR A 169 6.77 14.98 5.99
C THR A 169 7.42 13.61 5.97
N LEU A 170 7.28 12.86 4.87
CA LEU A 170 7.96 11.58 4.68
C LEU A 170 9.48 11.75 4.82
N GLY A 171 10.06 12.79 4.21
CA GLY A 171 11.48 13.11 4.35
C GLY A 171 11.90 13.46 5.77
N ASN A 172 11.06 14.20 6.51
CA ASN A 172 11.29 14.52 7.91
C ASN A 172 11.24 13.27 8.80
N VAL A 173 10.29 12.36 8.56
CA VAL A 173 10.19 11.06 9.24
C VAL A 173 11.44 10.22 8.99
N ILE A 174 11.85 10.08 7.73
CA ILE A 174 13.06 9.32 7.38
C ILE A 174 14.31 9.92 8.01
N PHE A 175 14.44 11.25 7.98
CA PHE A 175 15.56 11.94 8.62
C PHE A 175 15.58 11.73 10.14
N ALA A 176 14.41 11.81 10.79
CA ALA A 176 14.29 11.59 12.23
C ALA A 176 14.65 10.14 12.63
N LEU A 177 14.15 9.16 11.88
CA LEU A 177 14.44 7.75 12.08
C LEU A 177 15.91 7.41 11.84
N ALA A 178 16.50 7.90 10.75
CA ALA A 178 17.88 7.63 10.40
C ALA A 178 18.88 8.18 11.44
N ASN A 179 18.56 9.32 12.06
CA ASN A 179 19.42 9.92 13.08
C ASN A 179 19.27 9.30 14.47
N GLY A 180 18.17 8.60 14.75
CA GLY A 180 17.91 7.94 16.04
C GLY A 180 17.86 8.86 17.26
N LYS A 181 17.82 10.19 17.05
CA LYS A 181 17.92 11.21 18.11
C LYS A 181 16.60 11.88 18.46
N SER A 182 15.55 11.66 17.68
CA SER A 182 14.25 12.29 17.95
C SER A 182 13.40 11.38 18.81
N THR A 183 12.95 11.88 19.96
CA THR A 183 12.04 11.18 20.87
C THR A 183 10.62 11.10 20.30
N HIS A 184 10.26 12.01 19.40
CA HIS A 184 8.92 12.08 18.80
C HIS A 184 9.01 12.05 17.27
N MET A 185 8.35 11.08 16.66
CA MET A 185 8.30 10.94 15.20
C MET A 185 7.13 11.73 14.60
N PRO A 186 7.34 12.53 13.54
CA PRO A 186 6.31 13.39 12.98
C PRO A 186 5.32 12.67 12.04
N TYR A 187 4.96 11.39 12.30
CA TYR A 187 4.01 10.65 11.45
C TYR A 187 2.65 11.36 11.33
N ARG A 188 2.26 12.13 12.36
CA ARG A 188 0.97 12.83 12.42
C ARG A 188 0.84 14.00 11.44
N ASN A 189 1.94 14.47 10.86
CA ASN A 189 1.94 15.66 10.04
C ASN A 189 1.39 15.43 8.62
N SER A 190 1.22 14.16 8.21
CA SER A 190 0.53 13.79 6.97
C SER A 190 -0.17 12.44 7.12
N ILE A 191 -1.31 12.29 6.45
CA ILE A 191 -2.04 11.02 6.32
C ILE A 191 -1.15 9.95 5.70
N LEU A 192 -0.33 10.30 4.69
CA LEU A 192 0.56 9.34 4.05
C LEU A 192 1.53 8.72 5.08
N THR A 193 2.15 9.55 5.92
CA THR A 193 3.09 9.06 6.94
C THR A 193 2.40 8.33 8.09
N ARG A 194 1.11 8.57 8.32
CA ARG A 194 0.29 7.75 9.22
C ARG A 194 0.03 6.37 8.64
N LEU A 195 -0.42 6.29 7.39
CA LEU A 195 -0.70 5.02 6.71
C LEU A 195 0.58 4.17 6.54
N LEU A 196 1.74 4.82 6.36
CA LEU A 196 3.04 4.16 6.22
C LEU A 196 3.81 4.03 7.54
N GLN A 197 3.20 4.33 8.68
CA GLN A 197 3.86 4.31 9.99
C GLN A 197 4.53 2.96 10.27
N ASP A 198 3.85 1.85 9.97
CA ASP A 198 4.40 0.51 10.16
C ASP A 198 5.54 0.19 9.18
N SER A 199 5.51 0.78 7.98
CA SER A 199 6.57 0.63 6.98
C SER A 199 7.86 1.39 7.34
N LEU A 200 7.78 2.39 8.21
CA LEU A 200 8.90 3.27 8.52
C LEU A 200 9.23 3.18 10.02
N GLY A 201 9.95 2.15 10.43
CA GLY A 201 10.36 1.93 11.82
C GLY A 201 9.39 1.08 12.66
N GLY A 202 8.34 0.52 12.05
CA GLY A 202 7.36 -0.33 12.72
C GLY A 202 7.44 -1.82 12.35
N ASN A 203 6.30 -2.49 12.37
CA ASN A 203 6.16 -3.92 12.08
C ASN A 203 5.95 -4.15 10.57
N SER A 204 7.01 -4.04 9.77
CA SER A 204 6.93 -4.29 8.33
C SER A 204 8.29 -4.66 7.74
N LYS A 205 8.27 -5.45 6.66
CA LYS A 205 9.42 -5.58 5.76
C LYS A 205 9.24 -4.59 4.63
N THR A 206 10.12 -3.60 4.54
CA THR A 206 9.94 -2.47 3.64
C THR A 206 11.07 -2.37 2.63
N VAL A 207 10.70 -2.17 1.36
CA VAL A 207 11.63 -1.96 0.25
C VAL A 207 11.31 -0.61 -0.38
N MET A 208 12.32 0.25 -0.50
CA MET A 208 12.23 1.50 -1.24
C MET A 208 12.86 1.31 -2.61
N VAL A 209 12.10 1.55 -3.68
CA VAL A 209 12.63 1.58 -5.05
C VAL A 209 12.84 3.03 -5.46
N THR A 210 14.10 3.40 -5.68
CA THR A 210 14.48 4.76 -6.02
C THR A 210 14.69 4.91 -7.52
N ASN A 211 13.83 5.67 -8.19
CA ASN A 211 13.98 5.97 -9.61
C ASN A 211 14.73 7.29 -9.80
N ILE A 212 15.80 7.26 -10.60
CA ILE A 212 16.62 8.43 -10.92
C ILE A 212 16.71 8.59 -12.44
N SER A 213 17.03 9.81 -12.89
CA SER A 213 17.25 10.09 -14.30
C SER A 213 18.76 10.23 -14.57
N PRO A 214 19.29 9.61 -15.65
CA PRO A 214 20.69 9.76 -16.01
C PRO A 214 21.00 11.10 -16.70
N ALA A 215 19.98 11.92 -16.98
CA ALA A 215 20.15 13.18 -17.70
C ALA A 215 20.79 14.26 -16.82
N ASP A 216 21.69 15.04 -17.41
CA ASP A 216 22.43 16.13 -16.78
C ASP A 216 21.51 17.21 -16.18
N TYR A 217 20.44 17.59 -16.88
CA TYR A 217 19.45 18.55 -16.41
C TYR A 217 18.60 18.05 -15.22
N ASN A 218 18.73 16.78 -14.84
CA ASN A 218 18.10 16.18 -13.65
C ASN A 218 19.13 15.86 -12.55
N TYR A 219 20.36 16.37 -12.65
CA TYR A 219 21.44 16.08 -11.70
C TYR A 219 21.04 16.39 -10.25
N GLU A 220 20.55 17.59 -9.97
CA GLU A 220 20.18 18.02 -8.61
C GLU A 220 19.06 17.16 -8.01
N GLU A 221 18.03 16.85 -8.79
CA GLU A 221 16.93 16.00 -8.35
C GLU A 221 17.41 14.58 -8.08
N SER A 222 18.17 13.99 -8.99
CA SER A 222 18.70 12.63 -8.83
C SER A 222 19.61 12.54 -7.61
N LEU A 223 20.45 13.56 -7.36
CA LEU A 223 21.28 13.63 -6.16
C LEU A 223 20.42 13.70 -4.89
N ASN A 224 19.38 14.53 -4.88
CA ASN A 224 18.45 14.64 -3.75
C ASN A 224 17.74 13.30 -3.48
N THR A 225 17.27 12.62 -4.52
CA THR A 225 16.62 11.30 -4.40
C THR A 225 17.60 10.26 -3.86
N LEU A 226 18.86 10.26 -4.30
CA LEU A 226 19.89 9.35 -3.77
C LEU A 226 20.24 9.64 -2.31
N CYS A 227 20.36 10.91 -1.92
CA CYS A 227 20.58 11.30 -0.53
C CYS A 227 19.43 10.84 0.37
N TYR A 228 18.20 10.96 -0.12
CA TYR A 228 17.00 10.49 0.55
C TYR A 228 17.02 8.97 0.74
N ALA A 229 17.30 8.21 -0.32
CA ALA A 229 17.42 6.76 -0.28
C ALA A 229 18.54 6.28 0.66
N SER A 230 19.68 6.99 0.66
CA SER A 230 20.79 6.69 1.57
C SER A 230 20.41 6.82 3.05
N ARG A 231 19.50 7.75 3.38
CA ARG A 231 18.96 7.89 4.75
C ARG A 231 17.94 6.81 5.05
N ALA A 232 17.02 6.55 4.11
CA ALA A 232 15.99 5.52 4.25
C ALA A 232 16.60 4.13 4.55
N LYS A 233 17.76 3.81 3.95
CA LYS A 233 18.52 2.58 4.22
C LYS A 233 18.90 2.38 5.69
N LEU A 234 19.03 3.46 6.48
CA LEU A 234 19.44 3.39 7.88
C LEU A 234 18.29 3.05 8.83
N ILE A 235 17.05 3.09 8.35
CA ILE A 235 15.85 2.79 9.15
C ILE A 235 15.84 1.30 9.50
N LYS A 236 15.56 1.00 10.76
CA LYS A 236 15.41 -0.37 11.26
C LYS A 236 13.95 -0.63 11.60
N ASN A 237 13.36 -1.60 10.91
CA ASN A 237 12.02 -2.09 11.24
C ASN A 237 12.11 -3.30 12.17
N MET A 238 11.08 -3.49 12.99
CA MET A 238 10.95 -4.61 13.93
C MET A 238 9.83 -5.54 13.45
N SER A 239 10.06 -6.23 12.34
CA SER A 239 9.06 -7.12 11.73
C SER A 239 8.83 -8.37 12.58
N LYS A 240 7.57 -8.70 12.84
CA LYS A 240 7.07 -9.90 13.52
C LYS A 240 5.95 -10.51 12.68
N THR A 241 5.73 -11.82 12.80
CA THR A 241 4.57 -12.46 12.20
C THR A 241 3.31 -11.96 12.89
N ASN A 242 2.29 -11.59 12.11
CA ASN A 242 1.00 -11.18 12.64
C ASN A 242 0.15 -12.45 12.80
N GLU A 243 0.09 -12.95 14.02
CA GLU A 243 -0.73 -14.10 14.40
C GLU A 243 -1.83 -13.59 15.34
N ASP A 244 -3.03 -13.36 14.82
CA ASP A 244 -4.18 -13.03 15.66
C ASP A 244 -5.44 -13.76 15.15
N PRO A 245 -6.06 -14.64 15.96
CA PRO A 245 -7.28 -15.34 15.59
C PRO A 245 -8.54 -14.46 15.60
N LYS A 246 -8.49 -13.22 16.14
CA LYS A 246 -9.72 -12.43 16.38
C LYS A 246 -10.27 -11.67 15.18
N ASP A 247 -9.40 -11.21 14.28
CA ASP A 247 -9.76 -10.34 13.15
C ASP A 247 -9.75 -11.09 11.79
N ALA A 248 -9.60 -12.40 11.81
CA ALA A 248 -9.47 -13.20 10.61
C ALA A 248 -10.83 -13.46 9.94
N LEU A 249 -11.07 -12.82 8.79
CA LEU A 249 -12.29 -12.99 7.99
C LEU A 249 -12.45 -14.46 7.53
N ILE A 250 -11.33 -15.18 7.38
CA ILE A 250 -11.31 -16.60 7.01
C ILE A 250 -12.13 -17.50 7.95
N HIS A 251 -12.32 -17.12 9.23
CA HIS A 251 -13.19 -17.86 10.14
C HIS A 251 -14.67 -17.77 9.74
N GLY A 252 -15.14 -16.57 9.39
CA GLY A 252 -16.54 -16.34 9.01
C GLY A 252 -16.95 -17.03 7.70
N PHE A 253 -16.02 -17.16 6.74
CA PHE A 253 -16.28 -17.81 5.46
C PHE A 253 -16.39 -19.34 5.54
N GLN A 254 -15.71 -20.00 6.50
CA GLN A 254 -15.92 -21.42 6.75
C GLN A 254 -17.27 -21.71 7.40
N ASP A 255 -17.67 -20.90 8.38
CA ASP A 255 -18.92 -21.10 9.11
C ASP A 255 -20.15 -20.80 8.26
N ALA A 256 -20.04 -19.89 7.28
CA ALA A 256 -21.15 -19.47 6.43
C ALA A 256 -21.39 -20.40 5.22
N GLY A 257 -20.53 -21.39 4.94
CA GLY A 257 -20.71 -22.33 3.83
C GLY A 257 -20.71 -21.69 2.43
N PHE A 258 -20.32 -20.42 2.33
CA PHE A 258 -20.25 -19.68 1.08
C PHE A 258 -18.87 -19.85 0.43
N GLY A 259 -18.83 -20.59 -0.69
CA GLY A 259 -17.90 -20.35 -1.78
C GLY A 259 -16.41 -20.61 -1.52
N LYS A 260 -15.94 -21.79 -2.00
CA LYS A 260 -14.55 -22.10 -2.40
C LYS A 260 -13.44 -21.28 -1.72
N LEU A 261 -13.12 -21.66 -0.48
CA LEU A 261 -11.77 -21.45 0.05
C LEU A 261 -10.77 -22.22 -0.83
N TRP A 262 -9.61 -21.62 -1.07
CA TRP A 262 -8.51 -22.31 -1.73
C TRP A 262 -7.94 -23.34 -0.74
N THR A 263 -8.12 -24.61 -1.08
CA THR A 263 -7.53 -25.79 -0.43
C THR A 263 -6.45 -26.41 -1.29
#